data_AF-A0A7Z9KAF4-F1
#
_entry.id   AF-A0A7Z9KAF4-F1
#
_cell.length_a   1.000
_cell.length_b   1.000
_cell.length_c   1.000
_cell.angle_alpha   90.00
_cell.angle_beta   90.00
_cell.angle_gamma   90.00
#
_symmetry.space_group_name_H-M   'P 1'
#
loop_
_entity.id
_entity.type
_entity.pdbx_description
1 polymer ?
#
loop_
_entity_poly.entity_id
_entity_poly.type
_entity_poly.pdbx_seq_one_letter_code
_entity_poly.pdbx_strand_id
1 'polypeptide(L)' 'MITLCRSNSPLWRSADEGIHSAATINASPEAIWQILTDAPGYPDWEPGTIRVEGRVALGEKIKIFTKLSPNRAFSQGR' A
#
# COMPACT_ATOMS: atom_id res chain seq x y z
N MET A 1 -18.91 -9.45 0.17
CA MET A 1 -19.75 -8.44 0.87
C MET A 1 -19.04 -8.10 2.17
N ILE A 2 -18.25 -7.03 2.17
CA ILE A 2 -17.65 -6.48 3.39
C ILE A 2 -18.45 -5.22 3.69
N THR A 3 -19.35 -5.33 4.68
CA THR A 3 -20.12 -4.21 5.20
C THR A 3 -19.16 -3.25 5.89
N LEU A 4 -19.13 -1.97 5.48
CA LEU A 4 -18.28 -0.97 6.12
C LEU A 4 -19.06 0.29 6.51
N CYS A 5 -18.84 0.68 7.77
CA CYS A 5 -19.14 1.93 8.45
C CYS A 5 -20.58 2.47 8.41
N ARG A 6 -21.38 2.12 9.44
CA ARG A 6 -22.30 3.11 10.04
C ARG A 6 -21.61 3.71 11.26
N SER A 7 -20.95 4.86 11.07
CA SER A 7 -20.60 5.74 12.19
C SER A 7 -21.83 6.59 12.51
N ASN A 8 -22.43 6.38 13.67
CA ASN A 8 -23.52 7.22 14.19
C ASN A 8 -22.91 8.17 15.23
N SER A 9 -22.24 9.23 14.79
CA SER A 9 -21.68 10.24 15.70
C SER A 9 -21.74 11.62 15.04
N PRO A 10 -22.52 12.57 15.58
CA PRO A 10 -22.37 13.98 15.26
C PRO A 10 -21.14 14.51 16.01
N LEU A 11 -20.53 15.59 15.51
CA LEU A 11 -19.31 16.26 16.02
C LEU A 11 -18.01 15.92 15.26
N TRP A 12 -17.98 16.27 13.98
CA TRP A 12 -16.74 16.58 13.28
C TRP A 12 -16.22 17.93 13.81
N ARG A 13 -15.15 17.93 14.63
CA ARG A 13 -14.28 19.11 14.81
C ARG A 13 -12.84 18.65 15.13
N SER A 14 -12.03 18.61 14.06
CA SER A 14 -10.65 19.11 14.02
C SER A 14 -9.45 18.29 14.52
N ALA A 15 -9.39 16.96 14.30
CA ALA A 15 -8.10 16.23 14.37
C ALA A 15 -7.88 15.09 13.35
N ASP A 16 -8.83 14.81 12.44
CA ASP A 16 -8.82 13.59 11.60
C ASP A 16 -8.90 13.89 10.09
N GLU A 17 -8.04 14.73 9.53
CA GLU A 17 -7.94 14.88 8.06
C GLU A 17 -7.11 13.73 7.44
N GLY A 18 -7.58 12.50 7.62
CA GLY A 18 -7.01 11.33 6.95
C GLY A 18 -7.54 11.20 5.53
N ILE A 19 -6.66 10.94 4.55
CA ILE A 19 -7.10 10.54 3.21
C ILE A 19 -7.48 9.06 3.27
N HIS A 20 -8.74 8.74 2.98
CA HIS A 20 -9.24 7.37 2.87
C HIS A 20 -9.55 7.01 1.42
N SER A 21 -9.16 5.81 1.00
CA SER A 21 -9.48 5.25 -0.31
C SER A 21 -9.83 3.77 -0.18
N ALA A 22 -10.77 3.31 -1.00
CA ALA A 22 -11.20 1.92 -1.04
C ALA A 22 -11.61 1.52 -2.47
N ALA A 23 -11.40 0.26 -2.82
CA ALA A 23 -11.83 -0.32 -4.09
C ALA A 23 -12.41 -1.72 -3.85
N THR A 24 -13.43 -2.10 -4.63
CA THR A 24 -13.93 -3.48 -4.64
C THR A 24 -13.19 -4.25 -5.72
N ILE A 25 -12.52 -5.34 -5.35
CA ILE A 25 -11.78 -6.20 -6.28
C ILE A 25 -12.38 -7.60 -6.22
N ASN A 26 -12.76 -8.13 -7.38
CA ASN A 26 -13.34 -9.47 -7.49
C ASN A 26 -12.25 -10.56 -7.54
N ALA A 27 -11.55 -10.74 -6.42
CA ALA A 27 -10.57 -11.79 -6.23
C ALA A 27 -10.54 -12.22 -4.75
N SER A 28 -9.91 -13.36 -4.46
CA SER A 28 -9.71 -13.76 -3.06
C SER A 28 -8.67 -12.86 -2.38
N PRO A 29 -8.77 -12.64 -1.05
CA PRO A 29 -7.78 -11.87 -0.31
C PRO A 29 -6.35 -12.41 -0.49
N GLU A 30 -6.19 -13.73 -0.58
CA GLU A 30 -4.90 -14.39 -0.74
C GLU A 30 -4.28 -14.05 -2.09
N ALA A 31 -5.06 -14.09 -3.17
CA ALA A 31 -4.60 -13.72 -4.50
C ALA A 31 -4.12 -12.26 -4.55
N ILE A 32 -4.87 -11.35 -3.94
CA ILE A 32 -4.47 -9.94 -3.84
C ILE A 32 -3.20 -9.79 -3.00
N TRP A 33 -3.12 -10.49 -1.87
CA TRP A 33 -1.96 -10.43 -1.00
C TRP A 33 -0.69 -10.92 -1.70
N GLN A 34 -0.76 -12.01 -2.49
CA GLN A 34 0.37 -12.48 -3.28
C GLN A 34 0.91 -11.40 -4.23
N ILE A 35 0.02 -10.67 -4.92
CA ILE A 35 0.41 -9.59 -5.84
C ILE A 35 1.00 -8.40 -5.08
N LEU A 36 0.37 -7.96 -3.98
CA LEU A 36 0.82 -6.81 -3.20
C LEU A 36 2.15 -7.04 -2.48
N THR A 37 2.53 -8.30 -2.25
CA THR A 37 3.76 -8.68 -1.54
C THR A 37 4.86 -9.21 -2.46
N ASP A 38 4.60 -9.33 -3.76
CA ASP A 38 5.59 -9.69 -4.78
C ASP A 38 6.48 -8.49 -5.14
N ALA A 39 7.58 -8.31 -4.39
CA ALA A 39 8.51 -7.20 -4.62
C ALA A 39 9.14 -7.19 -6.03
N PRO A 40 9.61 -8.33 -6.59
CA PRO A 40 10.09 -8.38 -7.97
C PRO A 40 9.05 -7.98 -9.02
N GLY A 41 7.79 -8.43 -8.88
CA GLY A 41 6.70 -8.13 -9.82
C GLY A 41 6.00 -6.79 -9.60
N TYR A 42 6.34 -6.06 -8.54
CA TYR A 42 5.69 -4.79 -8.19
C TYR A 42 5.67 -3.73 -9.32
N PRO A 43 6.76 -3.54 -10.11
CA PRO A 43 6.78 -2.56 -11.21
C PRO A 43 5.82 -2.88 -12.35
N ASP A 44 5.32 -4.12 -12.47
CA ASP A 44 4.46 -4.53 -13.58
C ASP A 44 3.08 -3.86 -13.50
N TRP A 45 2.60 -3.56 -12.30
CA TRP A 45 1.28 -2.97 -12.07
C TRP A 45 1.33 -1.56 -11.48
N GLU A 46 2.41 -1.16 -10.81
CA GLU A 46 2.58 0.19 -10.25
C GLU A 46 3.50 1.02 -11.16
N PRO A 47 2.96 1.98 -11.95
CA PRO A 47 3.72 2.66 -12.99
C PRO A 47 4.85 3.58 -12.48
N GLY A 48 4.84 3.98 -11.20
CA GLY A 48 5.83 4.88 -10.61
C GLY A 48 7.13 4.20 -10.17
N THR A 49 7.14 2.88 -10.03
CA THR A 49 8.23 2.10 -9.43
C THR A 49 9.13 1.53 -10.51
N ILE A 50 10.44 1.55 -10.23
CA ILE A 50 11.47 0.91 -11.06
C ILE A 50 11.80 -0.48 -10.50
N ARG A 51 11.96 -0.58 -9.18
CA ARG A 51 12.18 -1.85 -8.47
C ARG A 51 11.90 -1.69 -6.98
N VAL A 52 11.54 -2.82 -6.37
CA VAL A 52 11.46 -2.98 -4.93
C VAL A 52 12.48 -4.03 -4.52
N GLU A 53 13.32 -3.71 -3.54
CA GLU A 53 14.32 -4.63 -2.99
C GLU A 53 13.94 -5.05 -1.58
N GLY A 54 14.19 -6.32 -1.26
CA GLY A 54 13.87 -6.92 0.04
C GLY A 54 12.64 -7.84 -0.02
N ARG A 55 12.21 -8.33 1.15
CA ARG A 55 11.03 -9.18 1.29
C ARG A 55 9.90 -8.39 1.94
N VAL A 56 8.71 -8.42 1.34
CA VAL A 56 7.51 -7.86 1.95
C VAL A 56 6.99 -8.86 2.99
N ALA A 57 7.50 -8.78 4.21
CA ALA A 57 7.09 -9.62 5.32
C ALA A 57 7.22 -8.85 6.65
N LEU A 58 6.56 -9.37 7.69
CA LEU A 58 6.59 -8.75 9.01
C LEU A 58 8.03 -8.68 9.55
N GLY A 59 8.44 -7.49 9.98
CA GLY A 59 9.78 -7.24 10.54
C GLY A 59 10.88 -7.03 9.49
N GLU A 60 10.61 -7.33 8.22
CA GLU A 60 11.54 -7.09 7.12
C GLU A 60 11.49 -5.63 6.65
N LYS A 61 12.59 -5.18 6.05
CA LYS A 61 12.68 -3.84 5.44
C LYS A 61 12.76 -3.95 3.94
N ILE A 62 12.09 -3.03 3.26
CA ILE A 62 12.16 -2.87 1.82
C ILE A 62 12.77 -1.53 1.42
N LYS A 63 13.32 -1.48 0.22
CA LYS A 63 13.78 -0.26 -0.45
C LYS A 63 13.02 -0.11 -1.76
N ILE A 64 12.41 1.06 -1.96
CA ILE A 64 11.66 1.36 -3.17
C ILE A 64 12.42 2.41 -3.98
N PHE A 65 12.59 2.13 -5.27
CA PHE A 65 13.19 3.05 -6.23
C PHE A 65 12.13 3.47 -7.24
N THR A 66 11.89 4.77 -7.36
CA THR A 66 10.84 5.31 -8.23
C THR A 66 11.43 6.07 -9.41
N LYS A 67 10.62 6.25 -10.45
CA LYS A 67 10.99 7.07 -11.63
C LYS A 67 11.33 8.52 -11.26
N LEU A 68 10.71 9.05 -10.20
CA LEU A 68 10.99 10.40 -9.68
C LEU A 68 12.32 10.50 -8.93
N SER A 69 12.90 9.39 -8.48
CA SER A 69 14.14 9.36 -7.71
C SER A 69 14.89 8.04 -7.92
N PRO A 70 15.42 7.80 -9.13
CA PRO A 70 15.95 6.48 -9.52
C PRO A 70 17.19 6.04 -8.72
N ASN A 71 17.92 6.99 -8.14
CA ASN A 71 19.16 6.75 -7.39
C ASN A 71 18.97 6.88 -5.87
N ARG A 72 17.73 7.00 -5.38
CA ARG A 72 17.42 7.12 -3.95
C ARG A 72 16.41 6.07 -3.55
N ALA A 73 16.78 5.24 -2.58
CA ALA A 73 15.84 4.34 -1.94
C ALA A 73 14.97 5.11 -0.95
N PHE A 74 13.65 4.91 -1.03
CA PHE A 74 12.77 5.15 0.11
C PHE A 74 12.76 3.90 0.99
N SER A 75 13.16 4.05 2.25
CA SER A 75 13.20 2.97 3.23
C SER A 75 12.22 3.24 4.36
N GLN A 76 11.55 2.19 4.86
CA GLN A 76 10.68 2.31 6.00
C GLN A 76 11.49 2.70 7.25
N GLY A 77 11.19 3.88 7.81
CA GLY A 77 11.72 4.36 9.08
C GLY A 77 11.21 3.56 10.27
N ARG A 78 11.78 3.81 11.46
CA ARG A 78 11.32 3.20 12.71
C ARG A 78 10.06 3.89 13.21
#